data_AF-A0A7C4AYI8-F1
#
_entry.id   AF-A0A7C4AYI8-F1
#
_cell.length_a   1.000
_cell.length_b   1.000
_cell.length_c   1.000
_cell.angle_alpha   90.00
_cell.angle_beta   90.00
_cell.angle_gamma   90.00
#
_symmetry.space_group_name_H-M   'P 1'
#
loop_
_entity.id
_entity.type
_entity.pdbx_description
1 polymer ?
#
loop_
_entity_poly.entity_id
_entity_poly.type
_entity_poly.pdbx_seq_one_letter_code
_entity_poly.pdbx_strand_id
1 'polypeptide(L)'
;MLIVKKKIVIKGDRVQDVGYRLFLLDAAEDLGLKGFQARNIKDYVEFCVEGDDDRVIKFVEFAKGNYPEFARVNKVMDEDYDGEVASIDRFYQRFSVDQLVKIVDIGIDMVGKQDSMLKRQDTMVGKMDLMLEKQDSMLEKQDEMLKKQDLMLVKMDSMLEKQDETIMEIKALREDLRSYMEERFEKIEREIAAIKTKIGL
;
A
#
# COMPACT_ATOMS: atom_id res chain seq x y z
N MET A 1 -38.98 -15.66 -52.15
CA MET A 1 -38.67 -15.93 -50.73
C MET A 1 -39.67 -15.18 -49.88
N LEU A 2 -40.26 -15.84 -48.89
CA LEU A 2 -41.12 -15.20 -47.89
C LEU A 2 -40.23 -14.51 -46.86
N ILE A 3 -40.55 -13.27 -46.50
CA ILE A 3 -39.94 -12.62 -45.35
C ILE A 3 -40.70 -13.12 -44.12
N VAL A 4 -39.95 -13.68 -43.18
CA VAL A 4 -40.51 -14.20 -41.93
C VAL A 4 -39.84 -13.50 -40.75
N LYS A 5 -40.56 -13.55 -39.63
CA LYS A 5 -40.13 -12.95 -38.37
C LYS A 5 -40.29 -13.98 -37.26
N LYS A 6 -39.25 -14.13 -36.46
CA LYS A 6 -39.24 -15.05 -35.33
C LYS A 6 -38.82 -14.31 -34.08
N LYS A 7 -39.46 -14.67 -32.97
CA LYS A 7 -39.03 -14.32 -31.63
C LYS A 7 -38.43 -15.55 -30.98
N ILE A 8 -37.24 -15.40 -30.41
CA ILE A 8 -36.50 -16.44 -29.71
C ILE A 8 -36.31 -16.02 -28.27
N VAL A 9 -36.62 -16.90 -27.34
CA VAL A 9 -36.50 -16.68 -25.89
C VAL A 9 -35.55 -17.73 -25.32
N ILE A 10 -34.49 -17.26 -24.68
CA ILE A 10 -33.41 -18.07 -24.15
C ILE A 10 -33.39 -17.92 -22.62
N LYS A 11 -33.67 -19.01 -21.93
CA LYS A 11 -33.72 -19.09 -20.47
C LYS A 11 -32.64 -20.02 -19.95
N GLY A 12 -32.07 -19.70 -18.79
CA GLY A 12 -31.19 -20.59 -18.07
C GLY A 12 -30.52 -19.93 -16.88
N ASP A 13 -29.71 -20.69 -16.17
CA ASP A 13 -29.07 -20.25 -14.92
C ASP A 13 -28.07 -19.10 -15.14
N ARG A 14 -27.55 -18.96 -16.37
CA ARG A 14 -26.65 -17.86 -16.73
C ARG A 14 -26.72 -17.57 -18.23
N VAL A 15 -27.60 -16.65 -18.62
CA VAL A 15 -27.80 -16.26 -20.04
C VAL A 15 -27.55 -14.77 -20.31
N GLN A 16 -27.38 -13.96 -19.26
CA GLN A 16 -27.05 -12.54 -19.35
C GLN A 16 -25.59 -12.30 -18.95
N ASP A 17 -24.99 -11.22 -19.48
CA ASP A 17 -23.59 -10.82 -19.26
C ASP A 17 -22.56 -11.93 -19.57
N VAL A 18 -22.90 -12.79 -20.52
CA VAL A 18 -22.05 -13.86 -21.08
C VAL A 18 -21.76 -13.65 -22.57
N GLY A 19 -22.02 -12.45 -23.11
CA GLY A 19 -21.80 -12.14 -24.52
C GLY A 19 -22.89 -12.59 -25.49
N TYR A 20 -24.00 -13.17 -24.99
CA TYR A 20 -25.06 -13.75 -25.82
C TYR A 20 -25.62 -12.81 -26.91
N ARG A 21 -25.80 -11.53 -26.57
CA ARG A 21 -26.30 -10.52 -27.52
C ARG A 21 -25.35 -10.26 -28.68
N LEU A 22 -24.05 -10.26 -28.42
CA LEU A 22 -23.02 -10.10 -29.45
C LEU A 22 -22.85 -11.38 -30.26
N PHE A 23 -22.86 -12.53 -29.58
CA PHE A 23 -22.76 -13.85 -30.21
C PHE A 23 -23.85 -14.09 -31.26
N LEU A 24 -25.10 -13.79 -30.94
CA LEU A 24 -26.20 -13.93 -31.90
C LEU A 24 -26.29 -12.78 -32.90
N LEU A 25 -25.70 -11.62 -32.61
CA LEU A 25 -25.62 -10.53 -33.58
C LEU A 25 -24.66 -10.90 -34.72
N ASP A 26 -23.49 -11.44 -34.38
CA ASP A 26 -22.49 -11.95 -35.34
C ASP A 26 -23.11 -13.00 -36.28
N ALA A 27 -23.81 -13.99 -35.71
CA ALA A 27 -24.52 -14.99 -36.49
C ALA A 27 -25.65 -14.43 -37.37
N ALA A 28 -26.32 -13.35 -36.93
CA ALA A 28 -27.35 -12.69 -37.72
C ALA A 28 -26.75 -11.92 -38.91
N GLU A 29 -25.58 -11.33 -38.75
CA GLU A 29 -24.83 -10.69 -39.84
C GLU A 29 -24.30 -11.70 -40.84
N ASP A 30 -23.69 -12.79 -40.37
CA ASP A 30 -23.17 -13.87 -41.22
C ASP A 30 -24.26 -14.49 -42.11
N LEU A 31 -25.46 -14.65 -41.55
CA LEU A 31 -26.63 -15.15 -42.28
C LEU A 31 -27.32 -14.07 -43.12
N GLY A 32 -26.90 -12.81 -43.00
CA GLY A 32 -27.46 -11.67 -43.75
C GLY A 32 -28.93 -11.42 -43.43
N LEU A 33 -29.30 -11.43 -42.15
CA LEU A 33 -30.66 -11.09 -41.72
C LEU A 33 -30.95 -9.60 -41.95
N LYS A 34 -32.22 -9.26 -42.17
CA LYS A 34 -32.66 -7.88 -42.42
C LYS A 34 -32.85 -7.12 -41.12
N GLY A 35 -33.39 -7.79 -40.11
CA GLY A 35 -33.67 -7.22 -38.80
C GLY A 35 -33.15 -8.08 -37.67
N PHE A 36 -32.64 -7.42 -36.63
CA PHE A 36 -32.18 -8.05 -35.41
C PHE A 36 -32.45 -7.12 -34.23
N GLN A 37 -32.99 -7.68 -33.16
CA GLN A 37 -33.17 -6.99 -31.90
C GLN A 37 -32.93 -7.97 -30.77
N ALA A 38 -32.16 -7.55 -29.76
CA ALA A 38 -31.92 -8.35 -28.57
C ALA A 38 -32.18 -7.56 -27.28
N ARG A 39 -32.82 -8.19 -26.30
CA ARG A 39 -33.15 -7.58 -25.00
C ARG A 39 -32.93 -8.55 -23.87
N ASN A 40 -32.29 -8.08 -22.80
CA ASN A 40 -32.26 -8.79 -21.52
C ASN A 40 -33.55 -8.46 -20.77
N ILE A 41 -34.34 -9.47 -20.40
CA ILE A 41 -35.59 -9.30 -19.66
C ILE A 41 -35.54 -10.19 -18.43
N LYS A 42 -35.43 -9.59 -17.24
CA LYS A 42 -35.36 -10.28 -15.94
C LYS A 42 -34.30 -11.40 -15.97
N ASP A 43 -34.72 -12.65 -16.08
CA ASP A 43 -33.94 -13.88 -16.02
C ASP A 43 -33.67 -14.52 -17.39
N TYR A 44 -34.11 -13.90 -18.49
CA TYR A 44 -33.95 -14.45 -19.84
C TYR A 44 -33.46 -13.41 -20.85
N VAL A 45 -33.07 -13.88 -22.04
CA VAL A 45 -32.73 -13.03 -23.18
C VAL A 45 -33.71 -13.30 -24.30
N GLU A 46 -34.26 -12.23 -24.86
CA GLU A 46 -35.18 -12.25 -25.99
C GLU A 46 -34.48 -11.71 -27.24
N PHE A 47 -34.72 -12.38 -28.36
CA PHE A 47 -34.26 -11.97 -29.68
C PHE A 47 -35.45 -11.92 -30.62
N CYS A 48 -35.57 -10.85 -31.41
CA CYS A 48 -36.50 -10.79 -32.53
C CYS A 48 -35.67 -10.63 -33.80
N VAL A 49 -35.95 -11.46 -34.80
CA VAL A 49 -35.22 -11.45 -36.07
C VAL A 49 -36.16 -11.41 -37.25
N GLU A 50 -35.72 -10.76 -38.32
CA GLU A 50 -36.45 -10.64 -39.58
C GLU A 50 -35.53 -10.95 -40.76
N GLY A 51 -35.99 -11.76 -41.70
CA GLY A 51 -35.21 -12.13 -42.87
C GLY A 51 -35.97 -13.03 -43.82
N ASP A 52 -35.28 -13.49 -44.85
CA ASP A 52 -35.82 -14.50 -45.74
C ASP A 52 -35.95 -15.84 -45.00
N ASP A 53 -37.02 -16.60 -45.26
CA ASP A 53 -37.39 -17.82 -44.52
C ASP A 53 -36.22 -18.79 -44.29
N ASP A 54 -35.49 -19.15 -45.35
CA ASP A 54 -34.33 -20.06 -45.26
C ASP A 54 -33.22 -19.54 -44.32
N ARG A 55 -33.02 -18.22 -44.25
CA ARG A 55 -31.99 -17.60 -43.40
C ARG A 55 -32.44 -17.56 -41.94
N VAL A 56 -33.71 -17.25 -41.71
CA VAL A 56 -34.27 -17.22 -40.35
C VAL A 56 -34.33 -18.61 -39.75
N ILE A 57 -34.70 -19.63 -40.53
CA ILE A 57 -34.68 -21.04 -40.08
C ILE A 57 -33.27 -21.44 -39.63
N LYS A 58 -32.25 -21.18 -40.47
CA LYS A 58 -30.84 -21.44 -40.12
C LYS A 58 -30.40 -20.70 -38.86
N PHE A 59 -30.83 -19.45 -38.69
CA PHE A 59 -30.52 -18.66 -37.50
C PHE A 59 -31.15 -19.28 -36.24
N VAL A 60 -32.42 -19.70 -36.30
CA VAL A 60 -33.11 -20.35 -35.17
C VAL A 60 -32.43 -21.67 -34.81
N GLU A 61 -32.03 -22.47 -35.80
CA GLU A 61 -31.26 -23.70 -35.59
C GLU A 61 -29.91 -23.40 -34.91
N PHE A 62 -29.19 -22.38 -35.39
CA PHE A 62 -27.94 -21.94 -34.79
C PHE A 62 -28.12 -21.53 -33.33
N ALA A 63 -29.14 -20.73 -33.02
CA ALA A 63 -29.42 -20.26 -31.66
C ALA A 63 -29.83 -21.37 -30.68
N LYS A 64 -30.34 -22.50 -31.19
CA LYS A 64 -30.65 -23.71 -30.40
C LYS A 64 -29.46 -24.65 -30.24
N GLY A 65 -28.51 -24.63 -31.19
CA GLY A 65 -27.37 -25.55 -31.22
C GLY A 65 -26.07 -24.97 -30.64
N ASN A 66 -25.94 -23.65 -30.57
CA ASN A 66 -24.68 -22.99 -30.25
C ASN A 66 -24.85 -21.93 -29.16
N TYR A 67 -23.85 -21.85 -28.28
CA TYR A 67 -23.90 -21.06 -27.05
C TYR A 67 -22.56 -20.36 -26.80
N PRO A 68 -22.55 -19.15 -26.21
CA PRO A 68 -21.33 -18.54 -25.69
C PRO A 68 -20.68 -19.42 -24.60
N GLU A 69 -19.35 -19.36 -24.48
CA GLU A 69 -18.54 -20.23 -23.59
C GLU A 69 -19.05 -20.27 -22.13
N PHE A 70 -19.49 -19.12 -21.59
CA PHE A 70 -19.92 -19.02 -20.20
C PHE A 70 -21.44 -19.12 -20.00
N ALA A 71 -22.20 -19.42 -21.06
CA ALA A 71 -23.65 -19.52 -20.97
C ALA A 71 -24.09 -20.85 -20.35
N ARG A 72 -25.08 -20.78 -19.47
CA ARG A 72 -25.81 -21.95 -18.95
C ARG A 72 -27.26 -21.82 -19.36
N VAL A 73 -27.63 -22.53 -20.42
CA VAL A 73 -28.95 -22.48 -21.06
C VAL A 73 -29.77 -23.71 -20.65
N ASN A 74 -30.98 -23.47 -20.16
CA ASN A 74 -31.92 -24.53 -19.78
C ASN A 74 -32.94 -24.77 -20.90
N LYS A 75 -33.36 -23.70 -21.59
CA LYS A 75 -34.38 -23.78 -22.63
C LYS A 75 -34.25 -22.66 -23.66
N VAL A 76 -34.36 -23.02 -24.94
CA VAL A 76 -34.54 -22.10 -26.06
C VAL A 76 -35.91 -22.34 -26.66
N MET A 77 -36.70 -21.29 -26.84
CA MET A 77 -38.03 -21.34 -27.43
C MET A 77 -38.08 -20.35 -28.59
N ASP A 78 -38.80 -20.67 -29.65
CA ASP A 78 -39.08 -19.78 -30.76
C ASP A 78 -40.58 -19.75 -31.09
N GLU A 79 -41.06 -18.59 -31.52
CA GLU A 79 -42.44 -18.36 -31.93
C GLU A 79 -42.49 -17.37 -33.10
N ASP A 80 -43.60 -17.37 -33.85
CA ASP A 80 -43.84 -16.36 -34.88
C ASP A 80 -43.99 -14.98 -34.25
N TYR A 81 -43.48 -13.96 -34.94
CA TYR A 81 -43.43 -12.60 -34.41
C TYR A 81 -44.01 -11.58 -35.39
N ASP A 82 -45.11 -10.95 -35.00
CA ASP A 82 -45.79 -9.97 -35.87
C ASP A 82 -45.31 -8.52 -35.65
N GLY A 83 -44.43 -8.29 -34.68
CA GLY A 83 -43.95 -6.95 -34.36
C GLY A 83 -42.94 -6.37 -35.36
N GLU A 84 -42.55 -5.12 -35.14
CA GLU A 84 -41.47 -4.48 -35.88
C GLU A 84 -40.12 -5.00 -35.37
N VAL A 85 -39.24 -5.40 -36.29
CA VAL A 85 -37.85 -5.74 -35.98
C VAL A 85 -36.97 -4.66 -36.58
N ALA A 86 -36.20 -3.98 -35.73
CA ALA A 86 -35.26 -2.96 -36.20
C ALA A 86 -34.17 -3.58 -37.10
N SER A 87 -33.63 -2.78 -38.03
CA SER A 87 -32.47 -3.21 -38.81
C SER A 87 -31.26 -3.49 -37.91
N ILE A 88 -30.38 -4.37 -38.38
CA ILE A 88 -29.12 -4.69 -37.71
C ILE A 88 -28.32 -3.41 -37.38
N ASP A 89 -28.19 -2.49 -38.33
CA ASP A 89 -27.49 -1.21 -38.13
C ASP A 89 -28.08 -0.38 -36.98
N ARG A 90 -29.42 -0.33 -36.87
CA ARG A 90 -30.10 0.40 -35.82
C ARG A 90 -29.89 -0.25 -34.46
N PHE A 91 -29.84 -1.58 -34.41
CA PHE A 91 -29.48 -2.29 -33.20
C PHE A 91 -28.03 -2.01 -32.79
N TYR A 92 -27.08 -2.03 -33.73
CA TYR A 92 -25.68 -1.69 -33.49
C TYR A 92 -25.51 -0.30 -32.86
N GLN A 93 -26.16 0.72 -33.44
CA GLN A 93 -26.09 2.08 -32.93
C GLN A 93 -26.60 2.15 -31.49
N ARG A 94 -27.78 1.59 -31.21
CA ARG A 94 -28.35 1.57 -29.87
C ARG A 94 -27.48 0.79 -28.88
N PHE A 95 -27.05 -0.41 -29.27
CA PHE A 95 -26.24 -1.26 -28.42
C PHE A 95 -24.89 -0.61 -28.10
N SER A 96 -24.27 0.09 -29.04
CA SER A 96 -23.04 0.85 -28.83
C SER A 96 -23.22 1.96 -27.79
N VAL A 97 -24.33 2.71 -27.86
CA VAL A 97 -24.67 3.72 -26.84
C VAL A 97 -24.87 3.06 -25.48
N ASP A 98 -25.58 1.94 -25.40
CA ASP A 98 -25.77 1.19 -24.14
C ASP A 98 -24.42 0.74 -23.54
N GLN A 99 -23.45 0.33 -24.38
CA GLN A 99 -22.08 -0.01 -23.92
C GLN A 99 -21.32 1.22 -23.44
N LEU A 100 -21.44 2.37 -24.11
CA LEU A 100 -20.81 3.61 -23.67
C LEU A 100 -21.31 4.05 -22.30
N VAL A 101 -22.63 3.93 -22.04
CA VAL A 101 -23.20 4.22 -20.71
C VAL A 101 -22.58 3.31 -19.63
N LYS A 102 -22.48 2.00 -19.90
CA LYS A 102 -21.81 1.07 -18.97
C LYS A 102 -20.35 1.44 -18.71
N ILE A 103 -19.62 1.85 -19.75
CA ILE A 103 -18.23 2.30 -19.60
C ILE A 103 -18.16 3.55 -18.71
N VAL A 104 -19.07 4.50 -18.88
CA VAL A 104 -19.14 5.70 -18.02
C VAL A 104 -19.40 5.31 -16.57
N ASP A 105 -20.37 4.44 -16.30
CA ASP A 105 -20.69 3.99 -14.94
C ASP A 105 -19.50 3.29 -14.26
N ILE A 106 -18.84 2.36 -14.99
CA ILE A 106 -17.62 1.70 -14.52
C ILE A 106 -16.51 2.72 -14.28
N GLY A 107 -16.35 3.70 -15.19
CA GLY A 107 -15.38 4.77 -15.06
C GLY A 107 -15.57 5.60 -13.79
N ILE A 108 -16.83 5.95 -13.46
CA ILE A 108 -17.18 6.67 -12.22
C ILE A 108 -16.81 5.83 -10.98
N ASP A 109 -17.15 4.54 -10.95
CA ASP A 109 -16.80 3.65 -9.83
C ASP A 109 -15.27 3.48 -9.67
N MET A 110 -14.55 3.38 -10.79
CA MET A 110 -13.08 3.31 -10.81
C MET A 110 -12.44 4.58 -10.24
N VAL A 111 -12.93 5.77 -10.63
CA VAL A 111 -12.45 7.05 -10.09
C VAL A 111 -12.70 7.12 -8.58
N GLY A 112 -13.89 6.74 -8.11
CA GLY A 112 -14.20 6.70 -6.67
C GLY A 112 -13.31 5.75 -5.87
N LYS A 113 -12.97 4.58 -6.44
CA LYS A 113 -12.00 3.64 -5.85
C LYS A 113 -10.59 4.21 -5.83
N GLN A 114 -10.17 4.91 -6.88
CA GLN A 114 -8.87 5.56 -6.95
C GLN A 114 -8.73 6.68 -5.91
N ASP A 115 -9.76 7.52 -5.75
CA ASP A 115 -9.80 8.55 -4.69
C ASP A 115 -9.67 7.93 -3.29
N SER A 116 -10.36 6.81 -3.05
CA SER A 116 -10.28 6.08 -1.78
C SER A 116 -8.87 5.50 -1.53
N MET A 117 -8.18 5.08 -2.58
CA MET A 117 -6.80 4.60 -2.51
C MET A 117 -5.81 5.74 -2.23
N LEU A 118 -5.98 6.89 -2.88
CA LEU A 118 -5.17 8.09 -2.65
C LEU A 118 -5.27 8.57 -1.20
N LYS A 119 -6.50 8.66 -0.65
CA LYS A 119 -6.70 9.03 0.77
C LYS A 119 -5.98 8.09 1.75
N ARG A 120 -5.90 6.79 1.43
CA ARG A 120 -5.16 5.81 2.23
C ARG A 120 -3.65 6.02 2.13
N GLN A 121 -3.15 6.38 0.95
CA GLN A 121 -1.74 6.74 0.77
C GLN A 121 -1.40 8.01 1.56
N ASP A 122 -2.21 9.07 1.47
CA ASP A 122 -1.99 10.30 2.25
C ASP A 122 -1.94 10.01 3.77
N THR A 123 -2.84 9.15 4.25
CA THR A 123 -2.85 8.73 5.66
C THR A 123 -1.58 7.96 6.04
N MET A 124 -1.04 7.15 5.13
CA MET A 124 0.20 6.41 5.36
C MET A 124 1.41 7.35 5.38
N VAL A 125 1.47 8.30 4.44
CA VAL A 125 2.52 9.33 4.40
C VAL A 125 2.52 10.15 5.68
N GLY A 126 1.36 10.65 6.13
CA GLY A 126 1.29 11.40 7.38
C GLY A 126 1.70 10.58 8.62
N LYS A 127 1.50 9.25 8.62
CA LYS A 127 2.02 8.38 9.68
C LYS A 127 3.54 8.21 9.62
N MET A 128 4.12 8.20 8.43
CA MET A 128 5.58 8.15 8.25
C MET A 128 6.22 9.45 8.74
N ASP A 129 5.63 10.61 8.41
CA ASP A 129 6.10 11.91 8.89
C ASP A 129 6.13 11.97 10.43
N LEU A 130 5.05 11.54 11.10
CA LEU A 130 5.01 11.45 12.56
C LEU A 130 6.04 10.48 13.17
N MET A 131 6.43 9.44 12.43
CA MET A 131 7.46 8.50 12.87
C MET A 131 8.86 9.11 12.74
N LEU A 132 9.11 9.87 11.67
CA LEU A 132 10.34 10.62 11.46
C LEU A 132 10.52 11.69 12.53
N GLU A 133 9.48 12.50 12.82
CA GLU A 133 9.51 13.50 13.90
C GLU A 133 9.84 12.88 15.27
N LYS A 134 9.31 11.67 15.55
CA LYS A 134 9.64 10.94 16.77
C LYS A 134 11.09 10.43 16.80
N GLN A 135 11.63 10.01 15.66
CA GLN A 135 13.04 9.63 15.57
C GLN A 135 13.94 10.84 15.79
N ASP A 136 13.65 11.98 15.17
CA ASP A 136 14.40 13.22 15.34
C ASP A 136 14.41 13.66 16.81
N SER A 137 13.25 13.65 17.47
CA SER A 137 13.16 13.97 18.92
C SER A 137 13.94 13.00 19.81
N MET A 138 14.06 11.73 19.41
CA MET A 138 14.86 10.74 20.14
C MET A 138 16.36 11.01 19.96
N LEU A 139 16.79 11.36 18.74
CA LEU A 139 18.18 11.72 18.43
C LEU A 139 18.60 12.97 19.21
N GLU A 140 17.76 14.02 19.25
CA GLU A 140 18.03 15.22 20.04
C GLU A 140 18.25 14.90 21.52
N LYS A 141 17.42 14.01 22.10
CA LYS A 141 17.58 13.56 23.49
C LYS A 141 18.87 12.77 23.73
N GLN A 142 19.30 11.98 22.74
CA GLN A 142 20.58 11.27 22.81
C GLN A 142 21.75 12.26 22.77
N ASP A 143 21.70 13.27 21.89
CA ASP A 143 22.70 14.33 21.83
C ASP A 143 22.80 15.13 23.14
N GLU A 144 21.68 15.44 23.78
CA GLU A 144 21.68 16.08 25.10
C GLU A 144 22.30 15.20 26.18
N MET A 145 22.06 13.88 26.14
CA MET A 145 22.65 12.94 27.08
C MET A 145 24.17 12.84 26.90
N LEU A 146 24.65 12.78 25.66
CA LEU A 146 26.07 12.78 25.34
C LEU A 146 26.76 14.06 25.85
N LYS A 147 26.18 15.24 25.59
CA LYS A 147 26.69 16.51 26.14
C LYS A 147 26.79 16.52 27.66
N LYS A 148 25.83 15.90 28.36
CA LYS A 148 25.88 15.77 29.83
C LYS A 148 26.98 14.81 30.29
N GLN A 149 27.22 13.73 29.56
CA GLN A 149 28.32 12.81 29.83
C GLN A 149 29.68 13.49 29.62
N ASP A 150 29.85 14.23 28.53
CA ASP A 150 31.07 15.01 28.26
C ASP A 150 31.36 16.02 29.38
N LEU A 151 30.33 16.74 29.86
CA LEU A 151 30.48 17.67 30.97
C LEU A 151 30.89 16.97 32.28
N MET A 152 30.38 15.76 32.54
CA MET A 152 30.79 14.98 33.70
C MET A 152 32.23 14.51 33.60
N LEU A 153 32.69 14.09 32.41
CA LEU A 153 34.09 13.73 32.16
C LEU A 153 35.01 14.92 32.44
N VAL A 154 34.71 16.10 31.90
CA VAL A 154 35.48 17.33 32.16
C VAL A 154 35.54 17.67 33.65
N LYS A 155 34.43 17.50 34.39
CA LYS A 155 34.43 17.72 35.85
C LYS A 155 35.27 16.70 36.59
N MET A 156 35.29 15.45 36.13
CA MET A 156 36.10 14.38 36.70
C MET A 156 37.59 14.65 36.48
N ASP A 157 37.98 15.07 35.27
CA ASP A 157 39.35 15.47 34.95
C ASP A 157 39.83 16.62 35.84
N SER A 158 39.02 17.67 36.01
CA SER A 158 39.34 18.79 36.92
C SER A 158 39.47 18.37 38.38
N MET A 159 38.70 17.36 38.82
CA MET A 159 38.82 16.81 40.17
C MET A 159 40.11 16.00 40.33
N LEU A 160 40.51 15.23 39.31
CA LEU A 160 41.78 14.50 39.29
C LEU A 160 42.98 15.47 39.34
N GLU A 161 42.95 16.55 38.55
CA GLU A 161 44.01 17.59 38.60
C GLU A 161 44.17 18.17 40.01
N LYS A 162 43.07 18.51 40.67
CA LYS A 162 43.10 19.00 42.06
C LYS A 162 43.63 17.95 43.04
N GLN A 163 43.29 16.67 42.83
CA GLN A 163 43.84 15.59 43.65
C GLN A 163 45.36 15.50 43.45
N ASP A 164 45.85 15.58 42.21
CA ASP A 164 47.28 15.59 41.92
C ASP A 164 48.01 16.78 42.58
N GLU A 165 47.42 17.99 42.54
CA GLU A 165 47.92 19.17 43.27
C GLU A 165 48.03 18.89 44.77
N THR A 166 46.96 18.38 45.40
CA THR A 166 46.99 18.07 46.85
C THR A 166 48.02 17.01 47.20
N ILE A 167 48.22 16.01 46.32
CA ILE A 167 49.25 14.98 46.52
C ILE A 167 50.65 15.59 46.43
N MET A 168 50.88 16.53 45.50
CA MET A 168 52.15 17.25 45.40
C MET A 168 52.44 18.07 46.66
N GLU A 169 51.46 18.81 47.17
CA GLU A 169 51.60 19.57 48.42
C GLU A 169 51.92 18.66 49.62
N ILE A 170 51.22 17.52 49.75
CA ILE A 170 51.48 16.54 50.82
C ILE A 170 52.90 15.97 50.71
N LYS A 171 53.38 15.68 49.50
CA LYS A 171 54.76 15.21 49.28
C LYS A 171 55.78 16.27 49.69
N ALA A 172 55.57 17.52 49.30
CA ALA A 172 56.44 18.64 49.68
C ALA A 172 56.48 18.84 51.20
N LEU A 173 55.32 18.89 51.87
CA LEU A 173 55.23 18.99 53.33
C LEU A 173 55.94 17.82 54.03
N ARG A 174 55.86 16.61 53.47
CA ARG A 174 56.57 15.43 53.99
C ARG A 174 58.08 15.57 53.85
N GLU A 175 58.58 16.10 52.74
CA GLU A 175 60.02 16.37 52.54
C GLU A 175 60.53 17.48 53.48
N ASP A 176 59.77 18.56 53.63
CA ASP A 176 60.08 19.65 54.55
C ASP A 176 60.16 19.15 56.00
N LEU A 177 59.17 18.36 56.44
CA LEU A 177 59.15 17.76 57.77
C LEU A 177 60.34 16.82 57.98
N ARG A 178 60.67 16.00 56.99
CA ARG A 178 61.82 15.09 57.05
C ARG A 178 63.13 15.88 57.24
N SER A 179 63.33 16.91 56.43
CA SER A 179 64.53 17.77 56.50
C SER A 179 64.65 18.46 57.85
N TYR A 180 63.53 19.01 58.35
CA TYR A 180 63.46 19.61 59.68
C TYR A 180 63.80 18.63 60.81
N MET A 181 63.29 17.40 60.73
CA MET A 181 63.57 16.37 61.72
C MET A 181 65.03 15.92 61.66
N GLU A 182 65.61 15.74 60.48
CA GLU A 182 67.03 15.43 60.29
C GLU A 182 67.92 16.52 60.91
N GLU A 183 67.65 17.81 60.67
CA GLU A 183 68.38 18.93 61.28
C GLU A 183 68.25 18.95 62.80
N ARG A 184 67.03 18.75 63.33
CA ARG A 184 66.76 18.66 64.78
C ARG A 184 67.52 17.51 65.42
N PHE A 185 67.50 16.33 64.81
CA PHE A 185 68.20 15.16 65.33
C PHE A 185 69.71 15.37 65.30
N GLU A 186 70.29 15.88 64.21
CA GLU A 186 71.72 16.21 64.16
C GLU A 186 72.12 17.19 65.28
N LYS A 187 71.31 18.22 65.52
CA LYS A 187 71.58 19.19 66.59
C LYS A 187 71.55 18.52 67.96
N ILE A 188 70.55 17.69 68.22
CA ILE A 188 70.44 16.92 69.48
C ILE A 188 71.63 15.98 69.63
N GLU A 189 72.02 15.27 68.57
CA GLU A 189 73.17 14.36 68.58
C GLU A 189 74.48 15.10 68.88
N ARG A 190 74.69 16.28 68.29
CA ARG A 190 75.83 17.16 68.60
C ARG A 190 75.82 17.62 70.05
N GLU A 191 74.67 18.05 70.57
CA GLU A 191 74.51 18.46 71.96
C GLU A 191 74.79 17.29 72.92
N ILE A 192 74.28 16.08 72.64
CA ILE A 192 74.55 14.87 73.42
C ILE A 192 76.04 14.51 73.39
N ALA A 193 76.69 14.59 72.22
CA ALA A 193 78.12 14.34 72.09
C ALA A 193 78.94 15.31 72.96
N ALA A 194 78.62 16.60 72.91
CA ALA A 194 79.28 17.61 73.73
C ALA A 194 79.07 17.38 75.24
N ILE A 195 77.90 16.91 75.65
CA ILE A 195 77.63 16.52 77.05
C ILE A 195 78.50 15.32 77.44
N LYS A 196 78.53 14.26 76.63
CA LYS A 196 79.35 13.05 76.88
C LYS A 196 80.82 13.41 77.07
N THR A 197 81.39 14.25 76.19
CA THR A 197 82.77 14.73 76.30
C THR A 197 83.03 15.48 77.62
N LYS A 198 82.08 16.31 78.09
CA LYS A 198 82.22 17.06 79.35
C LYS A 198 82.17 16.19 80.61
N ILE A 199 81.50 15.05 80.56
CA ILE A 199 81.35 14.13 81.70
C ILE A 199 82.35 12.96 81.67
N GLY A 200 83.30 12.95 80.73
CA GLY A 200 84.40 11.98 80.66
C GLY A 200 84.01 10.60 80.12
N LEU A 201 82.92 10.52 79.34
CA LEU A 201 82.49 9.35 78.56
C LEU A 201 82.84 9.53 77.09
#